data_AF-A0A2R7L637-F1
#
_entry.id   AF-A0A2R7L637-F1
#
_cell.length_a   1.000
_cell.length_b   1.000
_cell.length_c   1.000
_cell.angle_alpha   90.00
_cell.angle_beta   90.00
_cell.angle_gamma   90.00
#
_symmetry.space_group_name_H-M   'P 1'
#
loop_
_entity.id
_entity.type
_entity.pdbx_description
1 polymer ?
#
loop_
_entity_poly.entity_id
_entity_poly.type
_entity_poly.pdbx_seq_one_letter_code
_entity_poly.pdbx_strand_id
1 'polypeptide(L)'
;MEPTRAARKRPSRLQDNLVYGLVWLACLAPLLWLAWKGFAGDLGANPIEKLIRQLGVWGLRLLLVGLAITPAARIFRQPRLIRFRRTVGLFAFAYIVLHLFSYVGVDLYFDLGQLWKDILKRPFITLGMLGLVLLIPLAV
;
A
#
# COMPACT_ATOMS: atom_id res chain seq x y z
N MET A 1 36.88 16.21 35.92
CA MET A 1 36.90 15.99 34.46
C MET A 1 35.49 15.57 34.05
N GLU A 2 34.67 16.50 33.58
CA GLU A 2 33.33 16.18 33.05
C GLU A 2 33.46 15.54 31.65
N PRO A 3 32.75 14.44 31.34
CA PRO A 3 32.72 13.91 29.99
C PRO A 3 31.84 14.81 29.12
N THR A 4 32.47 15.48 28.15
CA THR A 4 31.80 16.25 27.09
C THR A 4 30.77 15.37 26.38
N ARG A 5 29.48 15.58 26.67
CA ARG A 5 28.36 14.96 25.94
C ARG A 5 28.43 15.40 24.48
N ALA A 6 28.81 14.48 23.59
CA ALA A 6 28.83 14.71 22.14
C ALA A 6 27.45 15.22 21.67
N ALA A 7 27.44 16.41 21.07
CA ALA A 7 26.24 17.05 20.55
C ALA A 7 25.63 16.19 19.42
N ARG A 8 24.51 15.52 19.72
CA ARG A 8 23.77 14.70 18.75
C ARG A 8 23.26 15.61 17.63
N LYS A 9 23.90 15.57 16.45
CA LYS A 9 23.46 16.34 15.26
C LYS A 9 21.98 16.05 14.99
N ARG A 10 21.14 17.09 15.08
CA ARG A 10 19.73 17.00 14.68
C ARG A 10 19.70 16.64 13.19
N PRO A 11 18.91 15.64 12.76
CA PRO A 11 18.77 15.34 11.33
C PRO A 11 18.31 16.62 10.61
N SER A 12 18.93 16.94 9.48
CA SER A 12 18.55 18.12 8.71
C SER A 12 17.16 17.87 8.09
N ARG A 13 16.30 18.90 8.03
CA ARG A 13 14.95 18.81 7.43
C ARG A 13 14.99 18.24 6.00
N LEU A 14 16.10 18.44 5.28
CA LEU A 14 16.38 17.85 3.98
C LEU A 14 16.43 16.32 3.99
N GLN A 15 17.10 15.70 4.97
CA GLN A 15 17.18 14.24 5.06
C GLN A 15 15.80 13.61 5.28
N ASP A 16 14.98 14.22 6.13
CA ASP A 16 13.63 13.73 6.41
C ASP A 16 12.73 13.84 5.16
N ASN A 17 12.81 14.96 4.42
CA ASN A 17 12.06 15.13 3.17
C ASN A 17 12.49 14.14 2.09
N LEU A 18 13.79 13.85 1.97
CA LEU A 18 14.30 12.86 1.02
C LEU A 18 13.80 11.45 1.34
N VAL A 19 13.78 11.06 2.62
CA VAL A 19 13.25 9.75 3.03
C VAL A 19 11.75 9.67 2.75
N TYR A 20 10.98 10.74 3.00
CA TYR A 20 9.57 10.80 2.62
C TYR A 20 9.36 10.67 1.12
N GLY A 21 10.16 11.37 0.32
CA GLY A 21 10.13 11.27 -1.14
C GLY A 21 10.43 9.86 -1.63
N LEU A 22 11.44 9.20 -1.05
CA LEU A 22 11.79 7.81 -1.37
C LEU A 22 10.65 6.83 -1.03
N VAL A 23 9.99 6.98 0.13
CA VAL A 23 8.85 6.14 0.49
C VAL A 23 7.68 6.36 -0.47
N TRP A 24 7.41 7.61 -0.85
CA TRP A 24 6.41 7.94 -1.86
C TRP A 24 6.71 7.30 -3.20
N LEU A 25 7.93 7.48 -3.71
CA LEU A 25 8.37 6.88 -4.97
C LEU A 25 8.31 5.36 -4.92
N ALA A 26 8.72 4.73 -3.82
CA ALA A 26 8.65 3.28 -3.66
C ALA A 26 7.21 2.75 -3.66
N CYS A 27 6.26 3.49 -3.09
CA CYS A 27 4.85 3.13 -3.11
C CYS A 27 4.18 3.39 -4.46
N LEU A 28 4.68 4.37 -5.23
CA LEU A 28 4.07 4.84 -6.48
C LEU A 28 4.68 4.15 -7.73
N ALA A 29 5.94 3.72 -7.65
CA ALA A 29 6.64 3.00 -8.71
C ALA A 29 5.91 1.75 -9.24
N PRO A 30 5.29 0.88 -8.41
CA PRO A 30 4.59 -0.28 -8.92
C PRO A 30 3.36 0.08 -9.74
N LEU A 31 2.64 1.13 -9.33
CA LEU A 31 1.46 1.62 -10.03
C LEU A 31 1.85 2.24 -11.38
N LEU A 32 2.93 3.02 -11.43
CA LEU A 32 3.47 3.55 -12.69
C LEU A 32 3.95 2.45 -13.62
N TRP A 33 4.65 1.45 -13.08
CA TRP A 33 5.08 0.28 -13.85
C TRP A 33 3.87 -0.45 -14.44
N LEU A 34 2.82 -0.67 -13.64
CA LEU A 34 1.63 -1.38 -14.08
C LEU A 34 0.86 -0.59 -15.13
N ALA A 35 0.74 0.73 -14.96
CA ALA A 35 0.16 1.64 -15.94
C ALA A 35 0.95 1.61 -17.26
N TRP A 36 2.28 1.70 -17.20
CA TRP A 36 3.14 1.60 -18.38
C TRP A 36 2.95 0.28 -19.12
N LYS A 37 2.94 -0.87 -18.41
CA LYS A 37 2.68 -2.17 -19.03
C LYS A 37 1.28 -2.27 -19.62
N GLY A 38 0.29 -1.61 -19.01
CA GLY A 38 -1.06 -1.49 -19.56
C GLY A 38 -1.08 -0.73 -20.87
N PHE A 39 -0.46 0.44 -20.94
CA PHE A 39 -0.36 1.23 -22.17
C PHE A 39 0.47 0.54 -23.25
N ALA A 40 1.55 -0.15 -22.88
CA ALA A 40 2.40 -0.88 -23.81
C ALA A 40 1.80 -2.21 -24.29
N GLY A 41 0.64 -2.62 -23.79
CA GLY A 41 0.02 -3.92 -24.11
C GLY A 41 0.79 -5.14 -23.57
N ASP A 42 1.82 -4.94 -22.74
CA ASP A 42 2.72 -6.00 -22.21
C ASP A 42 2.18 -6.64 -20.91
N LEU A 43 0.87 -6.63 -20.73
CA LEU A 43 0.22 -7.34 -19.63
C LEU A 43 0.01 -8.84 -19.96
N GLY A 44 0.22 -9.27 -21.21
CA GLY A 44 0.10 -10.68 -21.62
C GLY A 44 -1.34 -11.08 -21.94
N ALA A 45 -1.63 -12.39 -21.92
CA ALA A 45 -2.86 -12.96 -22.48
C ALA A 45 -4.17 -12.44 -21.82
N ASN A 46 -4.19 -12.30 -20.49
CA ASN A 46 -5.33 -11.75 -19.74
C ASN A 46 -4.91 -10.47 -19.01
N PRO A 47 -4.95 -9.30 -19.68
CA PRO A 47 -4.44 -8.05 -19.12
C PRO A 47 -5.23 -7.60 -17.89
N ILE A 48 -6.55 -7.78 -17.90
CA ILE A 48 -7.47 -7.39 -16.83
C ILE A 48 -7.19 -8.20 -15.55
N GLU A 49 -7.13 -9.53 -15.67
CA GLU A 49 -6.84 -10.42 -14.55
C GLU A 49 -5.48 -10.09 -13.91
N LYS A 50 -4.45 -9.85 -14.74
CA LYS A 50 -3.11 -9.50 -14.25
C LYS A 50 -3.09 -8.14 -13.57
N LEU A 51 -3.81 -7.15 -14.09
CA LEU A 51 -3.96 -5.84 -13.47
C LEU A 51 -4.56 -5.98 -12.08
N ILE A 52 -5.72 -6.63 -11.98
CA ILE A 52 -6.45 -6.85 -10.72
C ILE A 52 -5.55 -7.59 -9.73
N ARG A 53 -4.91 -8.68 -10.15
CA ARG A 53 -4.03 -9.48 -9.30
C ARG A 53 -2.84 -8.67 -8.77
N GLN A 54 -2.19 -7.88 -9.63
CA GLN A 54 -1.04 -7.08 -9.23
C GLN A 54 -1.44 -5.96 -8.26
N LEU A 55 -2.56 -5.28 -8.50
CA LEU A 55 -3.09 -4.28 -7.56
C LEU A 55 -3.36 -4.87 -6.18
N GLY A 56 -3.97 -6.06 -6.11
CA GLY A 56 -4.20 -6.78 -4.87
C GLY A 56 -2.91 -7.17 -4.15
N VAL A 57 -1.93 -7.73 -4.89
CA VAL A 57 -0.63 -8.13 -4.32
C VAL A 57 0.14 -6.92 -3.78
N TRP A 58 0.17 -5.80 -4.51
CA TRP A 58 0.84 -4.58 -4.03
C TRP A 58 0.12 -3.94 -2.85
N GLY A 59 -1.21 -3.91 -2.86
CA GLY A 59 -2.02 -3.47 -1.71
C GLY A 59 -1.71 -4.28 -0.45
N LEU A 60 -1.67 -5.62 -0.55
CA LEU A 60 -1.30 -6.50 0.56
C LEU A 60 0.14 -6.29 1.03
N ARG A 61 1.11 -6.16 0.10
CA ARG A 61 2.50 -5.88 0.46
C ARG A 61 2.62 -4.58 1.25
N LEU A 62 1.99 -3.50 0.79
CA LEU A 62 2.01 -2.21 1.47
C LEU A 62 1.32 -2.28 2.84
N LEU A 63 0.21 -3.02 2.95
CA LEU A 63 -0.46 -3.27 4.23
C LEU A 63 0.49 -3.97 5.22
N LEU A 64 1.14 -5.06 4.79
CA LEU A 64 2.10 -5.81 5.60
C LEU A 64 3.30 -4.95 6.01
N VAL A 65 3.83 -4.14 5.10
CA VAL A 65 4.90 -3.17 5.41
C VAL A 65 4.40 -2.17 6.45
N GLY A 66 3.19 -1.63 6.30
CA GLY A 66 2.56 -0.71 7.25
C GLY A 66 2.43 -1.30 8.65
N LEU A 67 1.99 -2.56 8.75
CA LEU A 67 1.91 -3.32 10.00
C LEU A 67 3.30 -3.58 10.60
N ALA A 68 4.30 -3.88 9.76
CA ALA A 68 5.67 -4.16 10.18
C ALA A 68 6.44 -2.92 10.66
N ILE A 69 6.03 -1.69 10.30
CA ILE A 69 6.70 -0.46 10.75
C ILE A 69 6.72 -0.35 12.28
N THR A 70 5.63 -0.70 12.97
CA THR A 70 5.54 -0.62 14.43
C THR A 70 6.52 -1.57 15.16
N PRO A 71 6.55 -2.88 14.87
CA PRO A 71 7.55 -3.78 15.46
C PRO A 71 8.97 -3.44 15.01
N ALA A 72 9.19 -3.04 13.76
CA ALA A 72 10.51 -2.62 13.28
C ALA A 72 11.03 -1.39 14.06
N ALA A 73 10.18 -0.39 14.32
CA ALA A 73 10.55 0.78 15.12
C ALA A 73 11.00 0.40 16.54
N ARG A 74 10.39 -0.64 17.13
CA ARG A 74 10.76 -1.16 18.46
C ARG A 74 12.09 -1.93 18.41
N ILE A 75 12.24 -2.85 17.46
CA ILE A 75 13.43 -3.71 17.33
C ILE A 75 14.67 -2.85 17.03
N PHE A 76 14.58 -1.93 16.07
CA PHE A 76 15.70 -1.07 15.69
C PHE A 76 15.91 0.13 16.62
N ARG A 77 15.07 0.31 17.64
CA ARG A 77 15.06 1.48 18.54
C ARG A 77 15.00 2.81 17.77
N GLN A 78 14.26 2.83 16.66
CA GLN A 78 14.07 3.99 15.79
C GLN A 78 12.59 4.43 15.77
N PRO A 79 12.12 5.20 16.77
CA PRO A 79 10.74 5.67 16.83
C PRO A 79 10.37 6.58 15.64
N ARG A 80 11.37 7.16 14.96
CA ARG A 80 11.20 7.94 13.73
C ARG A 80 10.61 7.16 12.57
N LEU A 81 10.60 5.83 12.59
CA LEU A 81 9.96 5.02 11.55
C LEU A 81 8.43 5.11 11.60
N ILE A 82 7.86 5.35 12.79
CA ILE A 82 6.41 5.37 13.02
C ILE A 82 5.71 6.44 12.17
N ARG A 83 6.38 7.55 11.86
CA ARG A 83 5.81 8.63 11.02
C ARG A 83 5.50 8.22 9.58
N PHE A 84 6.12 7.15 9.07
CA PHE A 84 5.86 6.63 7.72
C PHE A 84 4.67 5.66 7.67
N ARG A 85 4.19 5.19 8.84
CA ARG A 85 3.07 4.24 8.94
C ARG A 85 1.80 4.76 8.28
N ARG A 86 1.47 6.04 8.49
CA ARG A 86 0.28 6.65 7.89
C ARG A 86 0.41 6.72 6.37
N THR A 87 1.56 7.16 5.86
CA THR A 87 1.82 7.27 4.41
C THR A 87 1.69 5.92 3.71
N VAL A 88 2.35 4.88 4.22
CA VAL A 88 2.28 3.53 3.66
C VAL A 88 0.85 2.97 3.73
N GLY A 89 0.14 3.23 4.82
CA GLY A 89 -1.26 2.84 4.96
C GLY A 89 -2.20 3.52 3.96
N LEU A 90 -2.03 4.81 3.68
CA LEU A 90 -2.80 5.51 2.65
C LEU A 90 -2.54 4.92 1.25
N PHE A 91 -1.28 4.59 0.93
CA PHE A 91 -0.98 3.92 -0.33
C PHE A 91 -1.60 2.51 -0.39
N ALA A 92 -1.51 1.72 0.68
CA ALA A 92 -2.19 0.42 0.74
C ALA A 92 -3.69 0.57 0.47
N PHE A 93 -4.34 1.55 1.11
CA PHE A 93 -5.75 1.86 0.87
C PHE A 93 -6.04 2.23 -0.58
N ALA A 94 -5.25 3.13 -1.19
CA ALA A 94 -5.42 3.52 -2.58
C ALA A 94 -5.30 2.33 -3.55
N TYR A 95 -4.34 1.42 -3.34
CA TYR A 95 -4.18 0.21 -4.14
C TYR A 95 -5.36 -0.76 -4.00
N ILE A 96 -5.87 -0.94 -2.78
CA ILE A 96 -7.01 -1.83 -2.52
C ILE A 96 -8.30 -1.24 -3.12
N VAL A 97 -8.50 0.07 -3.04
CA VAL A 97 -9.60 0.77 -3.73
C VAL A 97 -9.47 0.57 -5.24
N LEU A 98 -8.29 0.80 -5.82
CA LEU A 98 -8.08 0.60 -7.25
C LEU A 98 -8.28 -0.86 -7.67
N HIS A 99 -7.88 -1.82 -6.82
CA HIS A 99 -8.16 -3.24 -7.02
C HIS A 99 -9.67 -3.52 -7.06
N LEU A 100 -10.42 -3.01 -6.10
CA LEU A 100 -11.88 -3.17 -6.04
C LEU A 100 -12.57 -2.51 -7.24
N PHE A 101 -12.18 -1.29 -7.60
CA PHE A 101 -12.72 -0.60 -8.78
C PHE A 101 -12.40 -1.34 -10.08
N SER A 102 -11.19 -1.89 -10.20
CA SER A 102 -10.82 -2.69 -11.37
C SER A 102 -11.61 -4.00 -11.42
N TYR A 103 -11.85 -4.64 -10.27
CA TYR A 103 -12.68 -5.84 -10.18
C TYR A 103 -14.15 -5.55 -10.53
N VAL A 104 -14.77 -4.57 -9.88
CA VAL A 104 -16.19 -4.26 -10.08
C VAL A 104 -16.44 -3.63 -11.45
N GLY A 105 -15.59 -2.70 -11.88
CA GLY A 105 -15.80 -1.95 -13.13
C GLY A 105 -15.35 -2.68 -14.38
N VAL A 106 -14.21 -3.39 -14.33
CA VAL A 106 -13.58 -3.98 -15.53
C VAL A 106 -13.85 -5.47 -15.67
N ASP A 107 -13.87 -6.23 -14.56
CA ASP A 107 -14.10 -7.69 -14.59
C ASP A 107 -15.60 -8.04 -14.49
N LEU A 108 -16.31 -7.39 -13.56
CA LEU A 108 -17.72 -7.64 -13.28
C LEU A 108 -18.69 -6.76 -14.08
N TYR A 109 -18.21 -5.74 -14.78
CA TYR A 109 -19.05 -4.75 -15.50
C TYR A 109 -20.20 -4.17 -14.64
N PHE A 110 -19.94 -3.91 -13.35
CA PHE A 110 -20.89 -3.43 -12.35
C PHE A 110 -22.04 -4.40 -12.00
N ASP A 111 -21.89 -5.70 -12.25
CA ASP A 111 -22.81 -6.72 -11.73
C ASP A 111 -22.63 -6.92 -10.21
N LEU A 112 -23.36 -6.12 -9.44
CA LEU A 112 -23.37 -6.17 -7.97
C LEU A 112 -23.95 -7.49 -7.43
N GLY A 113 -24.78 -8.19 -8.21
CA GLY A 113 -25.34 -9.48 -7.82
C GLY A 113 -24.27 -10.58 -7.83
N GLN A 114 -23.43 -10.59 -8.87
CA GLN A 114 -22.26 -11.44 -8.97
C GLN A 114 -21.24 -11.12 -7.86
N LEU A 115 -20.98 -9.84 -7.61
CA LEU A 115 -20.11 -9.39 -6.51
C LEU A 115 -20.56 -9.95 -5.15
N TRP A 116 -21.85 -9.87 -4.83
CA TRP A 116 -22.39 -10.37 -3.56
C TRP A 116 -22.23 -11.89 -3.42
N LYS A 117 -22.47 -12.63 -4.51
CA LYS A 117 -22.23 -14.09 -4.54
C LYS A 117 -20.76 -14.40 -4.31
N ASP A 118 -19.86 -13.63 -4.91
CA ASP A 118 -18.42 -13.80 -4.77
C ASP A 118 -17.95 -13.50 -3.34
N ILE A 119 -18.45 -12.45 -2.69
CA ILE A 119 -18.14 -12.13 -1.28
C ILE A 119 -18.54 -13.28 -0.35
N LEU A 120 -19.67 -13.94 -0.61
CA LEU A 120 -20.17 -15.04 0.21
C LEU A 120 -19.47 -16.37 -0.09
N LYS A 121 -19.12 -16.64 -1.35
CA LYS A 121 -18.53 -17.90 -1.79
C LYS A 121 -17.00 -17.93 -1.70
N ARG A 122 -16.34 -16.77 -1.69
CA ARG A 122 -14.88 -16.64 -1.78
C ARG A 122 -14.34 -15.91 -0.55
N PRO A 123 -13.79 -16.63 0.45
CA PRO A 123 -13.34 -16.02 1.71
C PRO A 123 -12.22 -14.99 1.52
N PHE A 124 -11.41 -15.12 0.47
CA PHE A 124 -10.36 -14.14 0.16
C PHE A 124 -10.92 -12.76 -0.22
N ILE A 125 -12.09 -12.69 -0.84
CA ILE A 125 -12.76 -11.42 -1.16
C ILE A 125 -13.29 -10.79 0.12
N THR A 126 -13.89 -11.58 1.01
CA THR A 126 -14.35 -11.14 2.33
C THR A 126 -13.21 -10.54 3.15
N LEU A 127 -12.04 -11.20 3.15
CA LEU A 127 -10.84 -10.68 3.82
C LEU A 127 -10.36 -9.36 3.20
N GLY A 128 -10.42 -9.23 1.88
CA GLY A 128 -10.10 -7.98 1.19
C GLY A 128 -11.03 -6.83 1.59
N MET A 129 -12.34 -7.09 1.64
CA MET A 129 -13.35 -6.11 2.08
C MET A 129 -13.14 -5.71 3.54
N LEU A 130 -12.85 -6.67 4.42
CA LEU A 130 -12.52 -6.39 5.82
C LEU A 130 -11.25 -5.55 5.95
N GLY A 131 -10.21 -5.85 5.17
CA GLY A 131 -8.99 -5.05 5.08
C GLY A 131 -9.27 -3.61 4.64
N LEU A 132 -10.14 -3.41 3.65
CA LEU A 132 -10.56 -2.09 3.19
C LEU A 132 -11.27 -1.31 4.30
N VAL A 133 -12.21 -1.94 5.02
CA VAL A 133 -12.93 -1.31 6.15
C VAL A 133 -11.97 -0.93 7.28
N LEU A 134 -11.04 -1.81 7.64
CA LEU A 134 -10.05 -1.54 8.69
C LEU A 134 -9.06 -0.42 8.34
N LEU A 135 -8.88 -0.12 7.06
CA LEU A 135 -8.05 0.99 6.59
C LEU A 135 -8.77 2.34 6.62
N ILE A 136 -10.11 2.38 6.71
CA ILE A 136 -10.88 3.63 6.72
C ILE A 136 -10.46 4.57 7.87
N PRO A 137 -10.32 4.12 9.14
CA PRO A 137 -9.90 4.99 10.23
C PRO A 137 -8.47 5.54 10.08
N LEU A 138 -7.66 4.95 9.19
CA LEU A 138 -6.32 5.45 8.88
C LEU A 138 -6.33 6.54 7.81
N ALA A 139 -7.40 6.60 7.01
CA ALA A 139 -7.57 7.52 5.90
C ALA A 139 -8.30 8.81 6.28
N VAL A 140 -9.24 8.76 7.23
CA VAL A 140 -9.97 9.92 7.80
C VAL A 140 -9.19 10.53 8.95
#